data_AF-A0AAD4DGQ9-F1
#
_entry.id   AF-A0AAD4DGQ9-F1
#
_cell.length_a   1.000
_cell.length_b   1.000
_cell.length_c   1.000
_cell.angle_alpha   90.00
_cell.angle_beta   90.00
_cell.angle_gamma   90.00
#
_symmetry.space_group_name_H-M   'P 1'
#
loop_
_entity.id
_entity.type
_entity.pdbx_description
1 polymer ?
#
loop_
_entity_poly.entity_id
_entity_poly.type
_entity_poly.pdbx_seq_one_letter_code
_entity_poly.pdbx_strand_id
1 'polypeptide(L)'
;MPESTASQVSSFSTTFTPAHLKFINAKLEKLSPEKIIEWAMISLPGLIQTTAFGPTGLVILDMINRIHIDQQSAANVHPTPASSSASEDESDDNDDGHFKKAGYNTQRHPVPLIFIDTLYHFQETLDLAQQVQDHYNIPLKVYKPLNCETTAEFESQYGQQLWETDDLSYDYLVKVEPGRRAYQELNAQAVISGRRRSQKGDRAHLDILEIESGTGLLKLNPLATWSFQQVWTYLRAYQVPFNALLDQGYRSIGDWHSTKPATNPDDERSGRWEGKQKTECGLHVDYFKMRAEFQATQKKKQALLASRDAAAAATPASTPATVVVQA
;
A
#
# COMPACT_ATOMS: atom_id res chain seq x y z
N MET A 1 32.93 31.55 5.75
CA MET A 1 33.56 30.24 5.51
C MET A 1 32.74 29.16 6.21
N PRO A 2 32.15 28.20 5.48
CA PRO A 2 31.49 28.32 4.19
C PRO A 2 29.97 28.04 4.30
N GLU A 3 29.22 28.61 3.35
CA GLU A 3 27.82 28.28 3.08
C GLU A 3 27.71 26.79 2.73
N SER A 4 26.79 26.11 3.40
CA SER A 4 26.34 24.77 3.04
C SER A 4 25.66 24.83 1.68
N THR A 5 26.39 24.48 0.63
CA THR A 5 25.83 24.15 -0.67
C THR A 5 24.90 22.95 -0.51
N ALA A 6 23.61 23.23 -0.34
CA ALA A 6 22.56 22.25 -0.58
C ALA A 6 22.75 21.79 -2.03
N SER A 7 23.28 20.58 -2.19
CA SER A 7 23.44 19.96 -3.49
C SER A 7 22.05 19.87 -4.12
N GLN A 8 21.80 20.72 -5.12
CA GLN A 8 20.62 20.62 -5.96
C GLN A 8 20.75 19.30 -6.73
N VAL A 9 20.24 18.23 -6.15
CA VAL A 9 19.96 17.01 -6.88
C VAL A 9 18.88 17.40 -7.88
N SER A 10 19.30 17.64 -9.12
CA SER A 10 18.42 17.74 -10.28
C SER A 10 17.52 16.52 -10.29
N SER A 11 16.27 16.70 -9.87
CA SER A 11 15.26 15.65 -9.96
C SER A 11 14.92 15.50 -11.45
N PHE A 12 15.40 14.43 -12.07
CA PHE A 12 14.93 14.04 -13.38
C PHE A 12 13.45 13.68 -13.26
N SER A 13 12.57 14.61 -13.60
CA SER A 13 11.12 14.38 -13.66
C SER A 13 10.84 13.55 -14.92
N THR A 14 10.71 12.23 -14.75
CA THR A 14 10.27 11.34 -15.83
C THR A 14 8.90 11.79 -16.31
N THR A 15 8.82 12.35 -17.52
CA THR A 15 7.56 12.89 -18.06
C THR A 15 7.11 12.04 -19.24
N PHE A 16 6.06 11.23 -19.07
CA PHE A 16 5.42 10.54 -20.18
C PHE A 16 4.30 11.41 -20.74
N THR A 17 4.33 11.65 -22.05
CA THR A 17 3.19 12.25 -22.76
C THR A 17 2.07 11.21 -22.88
N PRO A 18 0.81 11.63 -23.13
CA PRO A 18 -0.27 10.69 -23.42
C PRO A 18 0.06 9.74 -24.59
N ALA A 19 0.81 10.22 -25.59
CA ALA A 19 1.27 9.39 -26.70
C ALA A 19 2.30 8.33 -26.26
N HIS A 20 3.24 8.68 -25.38
CA HIS A 20 4.18 7.71 -24.81
C HIS A 20 3.45 6.64 -23.99
N LEU A 21 2.52 7.05 -23.11
CA LEU A 21 1.71 6.11 -22.33
C LEU A 21 0.91 5.16 -23.22
N LYS A 22 0.26 5.67 -24.27
CA LYS A 22 -0.48 4.85 -25.22
C LYS A 22 0.43 3.83 -25.92
N PHE A 23 1.62 4.24 -26.35
CA PHE A 23 2.58 3.34 -26.98
C PHE A 23 3.09 2.26 -26.02
N ILE A 24 3.48 2.65 -24.80
CA ILE A 24 4.00 1.73 -23.78
C ILE A 24 2.92 0.72 -23.41
N ASN A 25 1.69 1.16 -23.08
CA ASN A 25 0.60 0.25 -22.77
C ASN A 25 0.32 -0.72 -23.93
N ALA A 26 0.31 -0.26 -25.19
CA ALA A 26 0.13 -1.15 -26.34
C ALA A 26 1.23 -2.23 -26.49
N LYS A 27 2.42 -2.00 -25.92
CA LYS A 27 3.48 -3.01 -25.83
C LYS A 27 3.29 -3.92 -24.62
N LEU A 28 3.03 -3.34 -23.44
CA LEU A 28 2.85 -4.08 -22.19
C LEU A 28 1.64 -5.03 -22.25
N GLU A 29 0.57 -4.69 -22.96
CA GLU A 29 -0.61 -5.55 -23.17
C GLU A 29 -0.28 -6.91 -23.81
N LYS A 30 0.89 -7.04 -24.46
CA LYS A 30 1.31 -8.26 -25.14
C LYS A 30 2.26 -9.12 -24.31
N LEU A 31 2.63 -8.64 -23.12
CA LEU A 31 3.60 -9.30 -22.25
C LEU A 31 2.90 -10.06 -21.13
N SER A 32 3.60 -11.06 -20.60
CA SER A 32 3.18 -11.71 -19.35
C SER A 32 3.46 -10.78 -18.15
N PRO A 33 2.79 -10.97 -17.00
CA PRO A 33 3.06 -10.16 -15.81
C PRO A 33 4.53 -10.15 -15.39
N GLU A 34 5.22 -11.28 -15.49
CA GLU A 34 6.63 -11.41 -15.16
C GLU A 34 7.48 -10.49 -16.06
N LYS A 35 7.20 -10.47 -17.37
CA LYS A 35 7.88 -9.57 -18.31
C LYS A 35 7.52 -8.10 -18.11
N ILE A 36 6.31 -7.79 -17.66
CA ILE A 36 5.93 -6.42 -17.26
C ILE A 36 6.70 -6.00 -16.01
N ILE A 37 6.83 -6.88 -15.02
CA ILE A 37 7.56 -6.63 -13.76
C ILE A 37 9.06 -6.48 -14.05
N GLU A 38 9.67 -7.37 -14.83
CA GLU A 38 11.07 -7.25 -15.27
C GLU A 38 11.33 -5.90 -15.96
N TRP A 39 10.46 -5.54 -16.93
CA TRP A 39 10.56 -4.26 -17.62
C TRP A 39 10.48 -3.08 -16.64
N ALA A 40 9.56 -3.13 -15.68
CA ALA A 40 9.38 -2.07 -14.70
C ALA A 40 10.58 -1.92 -13.78
N MET A 41 11.14 -3.03 -13.27
CA MET A 41 12.33 -3.02 -12.42
C MET A 41 13.54 -2.38 -13.10
N ILE A 42 13.64 -2.50 -14.43
CA ILE A 42 14.72 -1.90 -15.23
C ILE A 42 14.41 -0.43 -15.59
N SER A 43 13.14 -0.15 -15.93
CA SER A 43 12.78 1.09 -16.65
C SER A 43 12.18 2.17 -15.76
N LEU A 44 11.63 1.82 -14.59
CA LEU A 44 10.93 2.74 -13.72
C LEU A 44 11.80 3.12 -12.52
N PRO A 45 12.31 4.36 -12.45
CA PRO A 45 13.10 4.81 -11.31
C PRO A 45 12.26 4.89 -10.05
N GLY A 46 12.86 4.62 -8.88
CA GLY A 46 12.17 4.70 -7.60
C GLY A 46 10.92 3.81 -7.53
N LEU A 47 10.96 2.64 -8.19
CA LEU A 47 9.87 1.67 -8.17
C LEU A 47 9.70 1.09 -6.77
N ILE A 48 8.48 1.17 -6.26
CA ILE A 48 8.06 0.60 -4.97
C ILE A 48 6.84 -0.29 -5.18
N GLN A 49 6.56 -1.19 -4.25
CA GLN A 49 5.30 -1.92 -4.20
C GLN A 49 4.52 -1.50 -2.97
N THR A 50 3.27 -1.06 -3.17
CA THR A 50 2.32 -0.85 -2.07
C THR A 50 1.36 -2.03 -2.00
N THR A 51 1.24 -2.64 -0.84
CA THR A 51 0.36 -3.80 -0.65
C THR A 51 -0.47 -3.64 0.61
N ALA A 52 -1.69 -4.20 0.56
CA ALA A 52 -2.50 -4.50 1.75
C ALA A 52 -2.57 -6.03 1.97
N PHE A 53 -1.59 -6.76 1.42
CA PHE A 53 -1.49 -8.22 1.40
C PHE A 53 -2.73 -8.92 0.80
N GLY A 54 -3.41 -8.24 -0.12
CA GLY A 54 -4.43 -8.85 -0.95
C GLY A 54 -3.82 -9.87 -1.94
N PRO A 55 -4.62 -10.83 -2.44
CA PRO A 55 -4.13 -11.95 -3.27
C PRO A 55 -3.25 -11.53 -4.44
N THR A 56 -3.64 -10.47 -5.17
CA THR A 56 -2.86 -9.97 -6.31
C THR A 56 -1.54 -9.35 -5.90
N GLY A 57 -1.51 -8.60 -4.79
CA GLY A 57 -0.28 -8.00 -4.27
C GLY A 57 0.73 -9.07 -3.85
N LEU A 58 0.26 -10.17 -3.28
CA LEU A 58 1.10 -11.31 -2.90
C LEU A 58 1.70 -12.03 -4.12
N VAL A 59 0.92 -12.25 -5.18
CA VAL A 59 1.44 -12.81 -6.44
C VAL A 59 2.54 -11.91 -7.03
N ILE A 60 2.33 -10.60 -7.04
CA ILE A 60 3.33 -9.64 -7.52
C ILE A 60 4.62 -9.73 -6.69
N LEU A 61 4.48 -9.79 -5.37
CA LEU A 61 5.62 -9.91 -4.45
C LEU A 61 6.43 -11.18 -4.74
N ASP A 62 5.75 -12.32 -4.87
CA ASP A 62 6.39 -13.60 -5.20
C ASP A 62 7.10 -13.55 -6.56
N MET A 63 6.45 -12.97 -7.57
CA MET A 63 7.04 -12.79 -8.90
C MET A 63 8.31 -11.94 -8.86
N ILE A 64 8.30 -10.80 -8.16
CA ILE A 64 9.49 -9.95 -8.01
C ILE A 64 10.63 -10.73 -7.34
N ASN A 65 10.32 -11.46 -6.27
CA ASN A 65 11.31 -12.27 -5.57
C ASN A 65 11.92 -13.35 -6.46
N ARG A 66 11.10 -14.06 -7.25
CA ARG A 66 11.57 -15.09 -8.18
C ARG A 66 12.45 -14.51 -9.30
N ILE A 67 11.99 -13.43 -9.94
CA ILE A 67 12.75 -12.71 -10.98
C ILE A 67 14.12 -12.31 -10.45
N HIS A 68 14.17 -11.82 -9.21
CA HIS A 68 15.43 -11.42 -8.56
C HIS A 68 16.40 -12.59 -8.38
N ILE A 69 15.90 -13.73 -7.88
CA ILE A 69 16.69 -14.95 -7.69
C ILE A 69 17.21 -15.48 -9.04
N ASP A 70 16.38 -15.48 -10.08
CA ASP A 70 16.75 -15.97 -11.41
C ASP A 70 17.84 -15.10 -12.05
N GLN A 71 17.72 -13.77 -11.95
CA GLN A 71 18.72 -12.82 -12.47
C GLN A 71 20.08 -12.99 -11.78
N GLN A 72 20.10 -13.26 -10.47
CA GLN A 72 21.34 -13.53 -9.73
C GLN A 72 21.95 -14.87 -10.09
N SER A 73 21.12 -15.91 -10.24
CA SER A 73 21.58 -17.25 -10.62
C SER A 73 22.24 -17.20 -12.00
N ALA A 74 21.66 -16.47 -12.96
CA ALA A 74 22.26 -16.26 -14.27
C ALA A 74 23.60 -15.50 -14.21
N ALA A 75 23.74 -14.52 -13.32
CA ALA A 75 25.00 -13.78 -13.14
C ALA A 75 26.12 -14.65 -12.55
N ASN A 76 25.79 -15.58 -11.64
CA ASN A 76 26.78 -16.46 -10.99
C ASN A 76 27.29 -17.61 -11.88
N VAL A 77 26.58 -17.95 -12.96
CA VAL A 77 26.97 -19.02 -13.91
C VAL A 77 27.97 -18.53 -14.97
N HIS A 78 28.20 -17.22 -15.08
CA HIS A 78 29.20 -16.63 -15.99
C HIS A 78 30.25 -15.80 -15.24
N PRO A 79 31.15 -16.42 -14.46
CA PRO A 79 32.35 -15.73 -14.03
C PRO A 79 33.25 -15.51 -15.26
N THR A 80 33.46 -14.25 -15.63
CA THR A 80 34.61 -13.83 -16.43
C THR A 80 35.88 -14.42 -15.81
N PRO A 81 36.84 -14.99 -16.56
CA PRO A 81 38.05 -15.53 -15.96
C PRO A 81 38.92 -14.37 -15.48
N ALA A 82 38.75 -13.98 -14.21
CA ALA A 82 39.72 -13.17 -13.49
C ALA A 82 40.85 -14.09 -13.04
N SER A 83 42.08 -13.67 -13.35
CA SER A 83 43.34 -14.36 -13.06
C SER A 83 43.42 -14.83 -11.61
N SER A 84 43.79 -16.10 -11.47
CA SER A 84 44.10 -16.80 -10.23
C SER A 84 45.23 -16.12 -9.44
N SER A 85 44.96 -15.81 -8.17
CA SER A 85 45.99 -15.88 -7.12
C SER A 85 45.37 -16.59 -5.92
N ALA A 86 45.79 -17.83 -5.73
CA ALA A 86 45.35 -18.73 -4.68
C ALA A 86 45.93 -18.33 -3.31
N SER A 87 45.09 -18.48 -2.28
CA SER A 87 45.54 -18.82 -0.93
C SER A 87 44.43 -19.66 -0.29
N GLU A 88 44.72 -20.95 -0.20
CA GLU A 88 43.96 -21.95 0.55
C GLU A 88 44.25 -21.74 2.05
N ASP A 89 43.22 -21.71 2.87
CA ASP A 89 43.31 -22.06 4.30
C ASP A 89 41.99 -22.76 4.66
N GLU A 90 42.09 -24.08 4.86
CA GLU A 90 41.05 -24.92 5.46
C GLU A 90 41.19 -24.91 6.98
N SER A 91 40.08 -24.87 7.73
CA SER A 91 39.87 -25.72 8.90
C SER A 91 38.45 -25.62 9.48
N ASP A 92 38.00 -26.82 9.86
CA ASP A 92 37.17 -27.19 11.00
C ASP A 92 35.65 -27.31 10.88
N ASP A 93 35.30 -28.60 10.97
CA ASP A 93 34.06 -29.28 11.27
C ASP A 93 33.15 -28.61 12.32
N ASN A 94 31.83 -28.68 12.09
CA ASN A 94 30.92 -29.37 13.03
C ASN A 94 29.58 -29.68 12.35
N ASP A 95 29.27 -30.98 12.34
CA ASP A 95 28.07 -31.64 11.85
C ASP A 95 26.99 -31.65 12.94
N ASP A 96 26.04 -30.72 12.86
CA ASP A 96 24.82 -30.73 13.67
C ASP A 96 23.60 -30.82 12.76
N GLY A 97 23.10 -32.06 12.59
CA GLY A 97 21.94 -32.48 11.80
C GLY A 97 20.86 -31.40 11.59
N HIS A 98 20.98 -30.69 10.46
CA HIS A 98 20.00 -29.72 9.99
C HIS A 98 19.14 -30.32 8.88
N PHE A 99 17.82 -30.32 9.09
CA PHE A 99 16.86 -30.41 8.00
C PHE A 99 17.25 -29.40 6.92
N LYS A 100 17.56 -29.88 5.72
CA LYS A 100 17.84 -29.05 4.54
C LYS A 100 16.58 -28.25 4.17
N LYS A 101 16.38 -27.09 4.80
CA LYS A 101 15.56 -26.02 4.20
C LYS A 101 16.30 -25.57 2.94
N ALA A 102 15.65 -25.67 1.79
CA ALA A 102 16.15 -25.10 0.54
C ALA A 102 16.64 -23.68 0.81
N GLY A 103 17.89 -23.40 0.43
CA GLY A 103 18.58 -22.16 0.80
C GLY A 103 17.81 -20.92 0.37
N TYR A 104 17.16 -20.26 1.33
CA TYR A 104 16.66 -18.90 1.14
C TYR A 104 17.86 -17.96 1.22
N ASN A 105 18.21 -17.39 0.07
CA ASN A 105 19.29 -16.45 -0.13
C ASN A 105 19.17 -15.25 0.83
N THR A 106 20.26 -14.83 1.47
CA THR A 106 20.33 -13.74 2.48
C THR A 106 20.26 -12.33 1.87
N GLN A 107 19.82 -12.19 0.62
CA GLN A 107 19.85 -10.96 -0.16
C GLN A 107 18.49 -10.23 -0.15
N ARG A 108 18.52 -8.91 -0.03
CA ARG A 108 17.31 -8.07 0.13
C ARG A 108 16.49 -8.01 -1.17
N HIS A 109 15.17 -8.17 -1.03
CA HIS A 109 14.21 -7.97 -2.12
C HIS A 109 14.44 -6.62 -2.86
N PRO A 110 14.43 -6.60 -4.20
CA PRO A 110 14.92 -5.46 -4.98
C PRO A 110 13.96 -4.27 -5.02
N VAL A 111 12.68 -4.49 -4.74
CA VAL A 111 11.63 -3.46 -4.74
C VAL A 111 11.18 -3.22 -3.30
N PRO A 112 11.25 -1.99 -2.75
CA PRO A 112 10.76 -1.72 -1.40
C PRO A 112 9.27 -2.03 -1.27
N LEU A 113 8.91 -2.75 -0.20
CA LEU A 113 7.52 -3.10 0.11
C LEU A 113 6.96 -2.16 1.17
N ILE A 114 5.81 -1.58 0.87
CA ILE A 114 5.09 -0.64 1.74
C ILE A 114 3.78 -1.27 2.17
N PHE A 115 3.52 -1.24 3.47
CA PHE A 115 2.22 -1.52 4.06
C PHE A 115 1.67 -0.26 4.73
N ILE A 116 0.43 0.08 4.41
CA ILE A 116 -0.28 1.18 5.05
C ILE A 116 -1.16 0.57 6.12
N ASP A 117 -0.70 0.67 7.37
CA ASP A 117 -1.45 0.20 8.52
C ASP A 117 -2.47 1.27 8.91
N THR A 118 -3.74 0.97 8.64
CA THR A 118 -4.85 1.89 8.94
C THR A 118 -5.19 1.94 10.42
N LEU A 119 -4.58 1.07 11.24
CA LEU A 119 -4.93 0.74 12.63
C LEU A 119 -6.22 -0.10 12.76
N TYR A 120 -6.94 -0.34 11.66
CA TYR A 120 -8.23 -1.05 11.64
C TYR A 120 -8.20 -2.31 10.75
N HIS A 121 -7.02 -2.85 10.46
CA HIS A 121 -6.91 -4.13 9.76
C HIS A 121 -7.42 -5.29 10.62
N PHE A 122 -7.80 -6.39 9.96
CA PHE A 122 -7.97 -7.68 10.64
C PHE A 122 -6.65 -8.18 11.21
N GLN A 123 -6.71 -8.93 12.33
CA GLN A 123 -5.52 -9.56 12.90
C GLN A 123 -4.86 -10.51 11.90
N GLU A 124 -5.65 -11.25 11.11
CA GLU A 124 -5.16 -12.15 10.07
C GLU A 124 -4.35 -11.42 8.98
N THR A 125 -4.64 -10.14 8.72
CA THR A 125 -3.84 -9.31 7.80
C THR A 125 -2.50 -8.93 8.42
N LEU A 126 -2.47 -8.62 9.71
CA LEU A 126 -1.24 -8.29 10.44
C LEU A 126 -0.35 -9.53 10.60
N ASP A 127 -0.93 -10.67 10.94
CA ASP A 127 -0.23 -11.95 11.05
C ASP A 127 0.38 -12.35 9.70
N LEU A 128 -0.38 -12.18 8.61
CA LEU A 128 0.12 -12.40 7.26
C LEU A 128 1.26 -11.43 6.90
N ALA A 129 1.17 -10.16 7.30
CA ALA A 129 2.24 -9.19 7.05
C ALA A 129 3.57 -9.64 7.68
N GLN A 130 3.51 -10.19 8.90
CA GLN A 130 4.68 -10.79 9.55
C GLN A 130 5.15 -12.05 8.83
N GLN A 131 4.24 -12.97 8.52
CA GLN A 131 4.55 -14.21 7.80
C GLN A 131 5.23 -13.94 6.45
N VAL A 132 4.77 -12.92 5.71
CA VAL A 132 5.34 -12.52 4.42
C VAL A 132 6.75 -11.95 4.58
N GLN A 133 7.00 -11.13 5.61
CA GLN A 133 8.34 -10.64 5.90
C GLN A 133 9.31 -11.80 6.16
N ASP A 134 8.89 -12.77 6.97
CA ASP A 134 9.71 -13.93 7.32
C ASP A 134 9.92 -14.86 6.12
N HIS A 135 8.87 -15.09 5.31
CA HIS A 135 8.92 -15.98 4.15
C HIS A 135 9.84 -15.46 3.03
N TYR A 136 9.80 -14.16 2.76
CA TYR A 136 10.59 -13.54 1.69
C TYR A 136 11.85 -12.83 2.19
N ASN A 137 12.12 -12.84 3.50
CA ASN A 137 13.22 -12.10 4.14
C ASN A 137 13.29 -10.63 3.66
N ILE A 138 12.12 -9.97 3.61
CA ILE A 138 11.96 -8.63 3.07
C ILE A 138 11.69 -7.61 4.18
N PRO A 139 12.41 -6.47 4.24
CA PRO A 139 12.05 -5.39 5.15
C PRO A 139 10.74 -4.74 4.71
N LEU A 140 9.72 -4.77 5.58
CA LEU A 140 8.46 -4.08 5.36
C LEU A 140 8.51 -2.67 5.91
N LYS A 141 8.15 -1.68 5.08
CA LYS A 141 7.99 -0.29 5.52
C LYS A 141 6.53 -0.03 5.87
N VAL A 142 6.26 0.13 7.15
CA VAL A 142 4.91 0.36 7.68
C VAL A 142 4.66 1.85 7.87
N TYR A 143 3.56 2.35 7.31
CA TYR A 143 3.11 3.72 7.47
C TYR A 143 1.72 3.75 8.09
N LYS A 144 1.58 4.53 9.16
CA LYS A 144 0.37 4.72 9.96
C LYS A 144 -0.17 6.14 9.84
N PRO A 145 -1.42 6.43 10.27
CA PRO A 145 -1.91 7.79 10.41
C PRO A 145 -0.93 8.66 11.20
N LEU A 146 -0.74 9.91 10.78
CA LEU A 146 0.23 10.81 11.40
C LEU A 146 -0.01 10.91 12.92
N ASN A 147 1.06 10.72 13.70
CA ASN A 147 1.04 10.79 15.17
C ASN A 147 0.04 9.83 15.86
N CYS A 148 -0.26 8.69 15.24
CA CYS A 148 -1.11 7.65 15.82
C CYS A 148 -0.47 6.27 15.64
N GLU A 149 -0.18 5.58 16.75
CA GLU A 149 0.31 4.20 16.77
C GLU A 149 -0.81 3.18 17.05
N THR A 150 -1.88 3.63 17.70
CA THR A 150 -3.02 2.79 18.13
C THR A 150 -4.37 3.39 17.76
N THR A 151 -5.41 2.56 17.70
CA THR A 151 -6.79 3.02 17.51
C THR A 151 -7.23 3.99 18.59
N ALA A 152 -6.84 3.77 19.85
CA ALA A 152 -7.17 4.66 20.97
C ALA A 152 -6.63 6.08 20.77
N GLU A 153 -5.38 6.21 20.30
CA GLU A 153 -4.81 7.52 19.99
C GLU A 153 -5.53 8.19 18.83
N PHE A 154 -5.83 7.44 17.77
CA PHE A 154 -6.58 7.95 16.61
C PHE A 154 -7.98 8.43 17.02
N GLU A 155 -8.72 7.63 17.79
CA GLU A 155 -10.07 7.95 18.25
C GLU A 155 -10.09 9.12 19.24
N SER A 156 -9.04 9.27 20.05
CA SER A 156 -8.90 10.43 20.95
C SER A 156 -8.77 11.75 20.18
N GLN A 157 -8.12 11.72 19.02
CA GLN A 157 -7.87 12.91 18.19
C GLN A 157 -9.05 13.21 17.26
N TYR A 158 -9.61 12.18 16.62
CA TYR A 158 -10.55 12.35 15.52
C TYR A 158 -11.98 11.93 15.84
N GLY A 159 -12.19 11.19 16.94
CA GLY A 159 -13.48 10.62 17.36
C GLY A 159 -13.60 9.14 17.02
N GLN A 160 -14.40 8.43 17.82
CA GLN A 160 -14.74 7.03 17.58
C GLN A 160 -15.53 6.87 16.28
N GLN A 161 -15.31 5.76 15.57
CA GLN A 161 -16.10 5.36 14.40
C GLN A 161 -16.16 6.45 13.32
N LEU A 162 -15.04 7.12 13.07
CA LEU A 162 -14.94 8.19 12.06
C LEU A 162 -15.39 7.73 10.66
N TRP A 163 -15.23 6.44 10.34
CA TRP A 163 -15.69 5.84 9.07
C TRP A 163 -17.22 5.86 8.88
N GLU A 164 -17.99 6.10 9.94
CA GLU A 164 -19.45 6.27 9.89
C GLU A 164 -19.85 7.74 9.80
N THR A 165 -19.14 8.61 10.51
CA THR A 165 -19.50 10.02 10.67
C THR A 165 -18.88 10.93 9.60
N ASP A 166 -17.69 10.57 9.10
CA ASP A 166 -16.93 11.30 8.09
C ASP A 166 -15.99 10.35 7.32
N ASP A 167 -16.56 9.54 6.41
CA ASP A 167 -15.84 8.54 5.61
C ASP A 167 -14.69 9.17 4.79
N LEU A 168 -14.85 10.42 4.35
CA LEU A 168 -13.85 11.14 3.58
C LEU A 168 -12.62 11.46 4.43
N SER A 169 -12.82 12.05 5.61
CA SER A 169 -11.71 12.34 6.53
C SER A 169 -11.04 11.06 7.01
N TYR A 170 -11.82 10.01 7.30
CA TYR A 170 -11.27 8.70 7.66
C TYR A 170 -10.32 8.16 6.57
N ASP A 171 -10.78 8.08 5.32
CA ASP A 171 -9.96 7.58 4.22
C ASP A 171 -8.72 8.46 3.99
N TYR A 172 -8.85 9.78 4.12
CA TYR A 172 -7.71 10.67 3.97
C TYR A 172 -6.64 10.38 5.03
N LEU A 173 -7.04 10.35 6.30
CA LEU A 173 -6.14 10.23 7.45
C LEU A 173 -5.47 8.87 7.55
N VAL A 174 -6.19 7.78 7.25
CA VAL A 174 -5.67 6.42 7.47
C VAL A 174 -5.04 5.79 6.25
N LYS A 175 -5.30 6.33 5.05
CA LYS A 175 -4.83 5.73 3.78
C LYS A 175 -4.09 6.72 2.92
N VAL A 176 -4.72 7.84 2.58
CA VAL A 176 -4.20 8.77 1.56
C VAL A 176 -2.97 9.53 2.06
N GLU A 177 -3.04 10.14 3.24
CA GLU A 177 -1.91 10.85 3.83
C GLU A 177 -0.73 9.91 4.09
N PRO A 178 -0.89 8.76 4.78
CA PRO A 178 0.24 7.87 5.06
C PRO A 178 0.86 7.32 3.77
N GLY A 179 0.03 6.97 2.78
CA GLY A 179 0.51 6.51 1.48
C GLY A 179 1.30 7.58 0.74
N ARG A 180 0.82 8.83 0.72
CA ARG A 180 1.56 9.92 0.06
C ARG A 180 2.86 10.24 0.77
N ARG A 181 2.86 10.27 2.10
CA ARG A 181 4.06 10.48 2.91
C ARG A 181 5.09 9.38 2.64
N ALA A 182 4.67 8.11 2.59
CA ALA A 182 5.54 7.01 2.22
C ALA A 182 6.21 7.21 0.86
N TYR A 183 5.44 7.64 -0.15
CA TYR A 183 5.98 7.86 -1.50
C TYR A 183 6.99 9.00 -1.54
N GLN A 184 6.77 10.06 -0.75
CA GLN A 184 7.68 11.20 -0.67
C GLN A 184 8.98 10.85 0.06
N GLU A 185 8.89 10.22 1.23
CA GLU A 185 10.05 9.82 2.03
C GLU A 185 10.95 8.81 1.29
N LEU A 186 10.35 7.97 0.45
CA LEU A 186 11.07 6.99 -0.36
C LEU A 186 11.48 7.48 -1.75
N ASN A 187 11.21 8.75 -2.07
CA ASN A 187 11.47 9.34 -3.39
C ASN A 187 10.89 8.49 -4.54
N ALA A 188 9.70 7.91 -4.32
CA ALA A 188 9.05 7.03 -5.27
C ALA A 188 8.54 7.81 -6.49
N GLN A 189 8.90 7.35 -7.69
CA GLN A 189 8.34 7.86 -8.95
C GLN A 189 7.36 6.88 -9.58
N ALA A 190 7.40 5.60 -9.17
CA ALA A 190 6.51 4.57 -9.65
C ALA A 190 6.07 3.63 -8.51
N VAL A 191 4.80 3.24 -8.52
CA VAL A 191 4.23 2.28 -7.56
C VAL A 191 3.56 1.13 -8.27
N ILE A 192 3.86 -0.09 -7.83
CA ILE A 192 3.15 -1.29 -8.24
C ILE A 192 1.90 -1.47 -7.39
N SER A 193 0.77 -1.72 -8.04
CA SER A 193 -0.53 -1.92 -7.40
C SER A 193 -1.14 -3.28 -7.77
N GLY A 194 -1.95 -3.83 -6.85
CA GLY A 194 -2.68 -5.09 -7.05
C GLY A 194 -4.04 -4.93 -7.74
N ARG A 195 -4.26 -3.88 -8.53
CA ARG A 195 -5.54 -3.65 -9.25
C ARG A 195 -5.61 -4.51 -10.52
N ARG A 196 -6.81 -5.02 -10.84
CA ARG A 196 -7.10 -5.86 -12.02
C ARG A 196 -8.42 -5.47 -12.66
N ARG A 197 -8.57 -5.66 -13.97
CA ARG A 197 -9.82 -5.36 -14.70
C ARG A 197 -10.98 -6.22 -14.24
N SER A 198 -10.71 -7.48 -13.87
CA SER A 198 -11.73 -8.41 -13.39
C SER A 198 -12.40 -8.00 -12.07
N GLN A 199 -11.86 -6.98 -11.37
CA GLN A 199 -12.45 -6.40 -10.18
C GLN A 199 -13.61 -5.43 -10.45
N LYS A 200 -13.92 -5.18 -11.74
CA LYS A 200 -15.07 -4.39 -12.20
C LYS A 200 -15.07 -2.93 -11.69
N GLY A 201 -16.19 -2.24 -11.86
CA GLY A 201 -16.33 -0.81 -11.52
C GLY A 201 -15.32 0.06 -12.26
N ASP A 202 -14.71 1.00 -11.55
CA ASP A 202 -13.69 1.90 -12.10
C ASP A 202 -12.43 1.17 -12.57
N ARG A 203 -12.27 -0.12 -12.23
CA ARG A 203 -11.11 -0.93 -12.61
C ARG A 203 -11.26 -1.59 -13.99
N ALA A 204 -12.46 -1.63 -14.56
CA ALA A 204 -12.75 -2.40 -15.78
C ALA A 204 -11.90 -1.96 -17.00
N HIS A 205 -11.46 -0.70 -17.02
CA HIS A 205 -10.70 -0.10 -18.12
C HIS A 205 -9.28 0.30 -17.71
N LEU A 206 -8.71 -0.34 -16.69
CA LEU A 206 -7.36 -0.01 -16.23
C LEU A 206 -6.32 -0.24 -17.32
N ASP A 207 -5.47 0.76 -17.52
CA ASP A 207 -4.21 0.58 -18.21
C ASP A 207 -3.21 -0.18 -17.33
N ILE A 208 -2.22 -0.82 -17.96
CA ILE A 208 -1.12 -1.48 -17.23
C ILE A 208 -0.22 -0.42 -16.59
N LEU A 209 0.00 0.71 -17.25
CA LEU A 209 0.75 1.86 -16.73
C LEU A 209 -0.11 3.12 -16.80
N GLU A 210 -0.39 3.70 -15.64
CA GLU A 210 -1.14 4.95 -15.48
C GLU A 210 -0.23 6.07 -14.95
N ILE A 211 -0.62 7.32 -15.18
CA ILE A 211 -0.08 8.48 -14.44
C ILE A 211 -1.18 8.98 -13.51
N GLU A 212 -0.86 9.10 -12.22
CA GLU A 212 -1.73 9.74 -11.25
C GLU A 212 -1.84 11.24 -11.53
N SER A 213 -3.08 11.69 -11.74
CA SER A 213 -3.40 13.11 -11.92
C SER A 213 -2.86 13.95 -10.75
N GLY A 214 -2.30 15.11 -11.09
CA GLY A 214 -1.75 16.07 -10.15
C GLY A 214 -0.37 15.69 -9.60
N THR A 215 -0.15 14.45 -9.17
CA THR A 215 1.12 14.06 -8.53
C THR A 215 2.19 13.60 -9.52
N GLY A 216 1.79 13.14 -10.71
CA GLY A 216 2.69 12.59 -11.71
C GLY A 216 3.21 11.18 -11.38
N LEU A 217 2.77 10.57 -10.28
CA LEU A 217 3.22 9.24 -9.86
C LEU A 217 2.78 8.18 -10.88
N LEU A 218 3.71 7.35 -11.33
CA LEU A 218 3.40 6.23 -12.21
C LEU A 218 2.75 5.10 -11.40
N LYS A 219 1.63 4.56 -11.87
CA LYS A 219 0.99 3.38 -11.26
C LYS A 219 1.07 2.21 -12.23
N LEU A 220 1.74 1.15 -11.82
CA LEU A 220 1.87 -0.09 -12.58
C LEU A 220 0.89 -1.14 -12.04
N ASN A 221 0.08 -1.71 -12.94
CA ASN A 221 -0.87 -2.78 -12.67
C ASN A 221 -0.45 -4.03 -13.49
N PRO A 222 0.62 -4.75 -13.09
CA PRO A 222 1.20 -5.81 -13.91
C PRO A 222 0.24 -7.00 -14.13
N LEU A 223 -0.75 -7.15 -13.25
CA LEU A 223 -1.79 -8.19 -13.33
C LEU A 223 -3.14 -7.61 -13.82
N ALA A 224 -3.13 -6.48 -14.53
CA ALA A 224 -4.36 -5.83 -15.01
C ALA A 224 -5.29 -6.78 -15.78
N THR A 225 -4.72 -7.72 -16.54
CA THR A 225 -5.46 -8.68 -17.40
C THR A 225 -5.78 -10.00 -16.70
N TRP A 226 -5.29 -10.24 -15.49
CA TRP A 226 -5.51 -11.51 -14.79
C TRP A 226 -6.88 -11.58 -14.12
N SER A 227 -7.55 -12.71 -14.29
CA SER A 227 -8.75 -13.07 -13.52
C SER A 227 -8.39 -13.42 -12.07
N PHE A 228 -9.40 -13.45 -11.19
CA PHE A 228 -9.20 -13.95 -9.83
C PHE A 228 -8.75 -15.41 -9.81
N GLN A 229 -9.26 -16.23 -10.72
CA GLN A 229 -8.89 -17.64 -10.83
C GLN A 229 -7.40 -17.81 -11.14
N GLN A 230 -6.82 -16.98 -12.01
CA GLN A 230 -5.38 -17.02 -12.32
C GLN A 230 -4.55 -16.64 -11.10
N VAL A 231 -4.94 -15.58 -10.38
CA VAL A 231 -4.30 -15.17 -9.12
C VAL A 231 -4.35 -16.30 -8.09
N TRP A 232 -5.53 -16.89 -7.89
CA TRP A 232 -5.72 -17.97 -6.92
C TRP A 232 -4.91 -19.22 -7.28
N THR A 233 -4.91 -19.59 -8.56
CA THR A 233 -4.14 -20.72 -9.07
C THR A 233 -2.64 -20.52 -8.81
N TYR A 234 -2.13 -19.31 -9.06
CA TYR A 234 -0.73 -18.97 -8.79
C TYR A 234 -0.38 -19.12 -7.31
N LEU A 235 -1.16 -18.50 -6.41
CA LEU A 235 -0.90 -18.56 -4.96
C LEU A 235 -0.79 -20.01 -4.48
N ARG A 236 -1.70 -20.88 -4.95
CA ARG A 236 -1.72 -22.29 -4.58
C ARG A 236 -0.56 -23.07 -5.20
N ALA A 237 -0.27 -22.85 -6.49
CA ALA A 237 0.79 -23.56 -7.21
C ALA A 237 2.18 -23.26 -6.65
N TYR A 238 2.42 -22.01 -6.25
CA TYR A 238 3.72 -21.56 -5.75
C TYR A 238 3.79 -21.45 -4.22
N GLN A 239 2.75 -21.92 -3.50
CA GLN A 239 2.69 -21.95 -2.04
C GLN A 239 2.96 -20.57 -1.40
N VAL A 240 2.47 -19.52 -2.05
CA VAL A 240 2.59 -18.15 -1.57
C VAL A 240 1.72 -17.98 -0.32
N PRO A 241 2.24 -17.46 0.81
CA PRO A 241 1.43 -17.14 1.98
C PRO A 241 0.26 -16.22 1.61
N PHE A 242 -0.95 -16.53 2.07
CA PHE A 242 -2.13 -15.72 1.84
C PHE A 242 -3.01 -15.62 3.09
N ASN A 243 -3.91 -14.65 3.11
CA ASN A 243 -4.73 -14.35 4.29
C ASN A 243 -5.73 -15.48 4.57
N ALA A 244 -5.76 -15.99 5.80
CA ALA A 244 -6.65 -17.08 6.20
C ALA A 244 -8.15 -16.78 5.99
N LEU A 245 -8.55 -15.51 6.01
CA LEU A 245 -9.93 -15.09 5.73
C LEU A 245 -10.36 -15.38 4.29
N LEU A 246 -9.41 -15.57 3.37
CA LEU A 246 -9.72 -15.88 1.97
C LEU A 246 -10.45 -17.22 1.83
N ASP A 247 -10.07 -18.23 2.63
CA ASP A 247 -10.75 -19.53 2.71
C ASP A 247 -12.15 -19.42 3.37
N GLN A 248 -12.41 -18.32 4.08
CA GLN A 248 -13.71 -18.00 4.67
C GLN A 248 -14.58 -17.12 3.76
N GLY A 249 -14.17 -16.93 2.50
CA GLY A 249 -14.94 -16.18 1.49
C GLY A 249 -14.60 -14.69 1.40
N TYR A 250 -13.63 -14.18 2.15
CA TYR A 250 -13.18 -12.79 2.05
C TYR A 250 -12.23 -12.58 0.87
N ARG A 251 -12.80 -12.42 -0.34
CA ARG A 251 -12.03 -12.27 -1.59
C ARG A 251 -11.36 -10.92 -1.80
N SER A 252 -11.75 -9.91 -1.03
CA SER A 252 -11.16 -8.57 -1.01
C SER A 252 -11.15 -8.06 0.42
N ILE A 253 -9.97 -7.88 1.00
CA ILE A 253 -9.79 -7.56 2.43
C ILE A 253 -9.33 -6.11 2.58
N GLY A 254 -9.85 -5.42 3.59
CA GLY A 254 -9.41 -4.09 4.02
C GLY A 254 -9.65 -3.95 5.52
N ASP A 255 -10.12 -2.78 5.95
CA ASP A 255 -10.46 -2.54 7.35
C ASP A 255 -11.63 -3.43 7.81
N TRP A 256 -11.61 -3.88 9.06
CA TRP A 256 -12.55 -4.87 9.59
C TRP A 256 -14.01 -4.40 9.56
N HIS A 257 -14.25 -3.10 9.76
CA HIS A 257 -15.59 -2.50 9.78
C HIS A 257 -16.21 -2.34 8.38
N SER A 258 -15.41 -2.45 7.32
CA SER A 258 -15.84 -2.17 5.94
C SER A 258 -15.59 -3.32 4.97
N THR A 259 -15.41 -4.54 5.53
CA THR A 259 -15.13 -5.75 4.78
C THR A 259 -16.04 -6.88 5.24
N LYS A 260 -16.74 -7.51 4.30
CA LYS A 260 -17.53 -8.73 4.49
C LYS A 260 -17.08 -9.83 3.52
N PRO A 261 -17.48 -11.10 3.75
CA PRO A 261 -17.34 -12.13 2.73
C PRO A 261 -17.99 -11.69 1.41
N ALA A 262 -17.43 -12.13 0.28
CA ALA A 262 -18.02 -11.84 -1.03
C ALA A 262 -19.41 -12.47 -1.13
N THR A 263 -20.42 -11.67 -1.47
CA THR A 263 -21.81 -12.12 -1.63
C THR A 263 -22.10 -12.62 -3.04
N ASN A 264 -21.29 -12.22 -4.02
CA ASN A 264 -21.39 -12.64 -5.40
C ASN A 264 -20.11 -13.35 -5.85
N PRO A 265 -20.18 -14.62 -6.32
CA PRO A 265 -18.99 -15.35 -6.79
C PRO A 265 -18.31 -14.71 -8.01
N ASP A 266 -19.02 -13.91 -8.80
CA ASP A 266 -18.49 -13.22 -9.98
C ASP A 266 -17.98 -11.80 -9.68
N ASP A 267 -18.06 -11.36 -8.43
CA ASP A 267 -17.55 -10.07 -7.98
C ASP A 267 -16.77 -10.24 -6.68
N GLU A 268 -15.45 -10.33 -6.81
CA GLU A 268 -14.54 -10.49 -5.67
C GLU A 268 -14.58 -9.33 -4.67
N ARG A 269 -15.15 -8.17 -5.07
CA ARG A 269 -15.25 -6.97 -4.24
C ARG A 269 -16.67 -6.73 -3.73
N SER A 270 -17.61 -7.63 -3.99
CA SER A 270 -19.02 -7.51 -3.55
C SER A 270 -19.19 -7.39 -2.03
N GLY A 271 -18.21 -7.84 -1.24
CA GLY A 271 -18.18 -7.66 0.22
C GLY A 271 -17.62 -6.30 0.70
N ARG A 272 -17.26 -5.39 -0.21
CA ARG A 272 -16.75 -4.05 0.11
C ARG A 272 -17.84 -3.01 -0.04
N TRP A 273 -17.91 -2.08 0.90
CA TRP A 273 -18.75 -0.87 0.83
C TRP A 273 -20.25 -1.11 0.63
N GLU A 274 -20.76 -2.23 1.14
CA GLU A 274 -22.19 -2.52 1.10
C GLU A 274 -23.01 -1.34 1.66
N GLY A 275 -23.93 -0.81 0.85
CA GLY A 275 -24.76 0.35 1.21
C GLY A 275 -24.11 1.73 1.06
N LYS A 276 -22.87 1.84 0.57
CA LYS A 276 -22.19 3.13 0.29
C LYS A 276 -22.13 3.41 -1.22
N GLN A 277 -22.06 4.68 -1.61
CA GLN A 277 -21.82 5.11 -3.02
C GLN A 277 -20.37 4.89 -3.49
N LYS A 278 -19.53 4.28 -2.66
CA LYS A 278 -18.09 4.20 -2.83
C LYS A 278 -17.73 2.98 -3.67
N THR A 279 -17.06 3.23 -4.79
CA THR A 279 -16.60 2.19 -5.73
C THR A 279 -15.11 1.95 -5.65
N GLU A 280 -14.34 2.87 -5.07
CA GLU A 280 -12.89 2.77 -5.01
C GLU A 280 -12.26 3.24 -3.70
N CYS A 281 -11.08 2.69 -3.38
CA CYS A 281 -10.28 3.09 -2.22
C CYS A 281 -9.65 4.48 -2.43
N GLY A 282 -9.61 5.32 -1.39
CA GLY A 282 -8.98 6.65 -1.44
C GLY A 282 -7.54 6.66 -1.98
N LEU A 283 -6.77 5.57 -1.83
CA LEU A 283 -5.41 5.42 -2.42
C LEU A 283 -5.36 5.48 -3.94
N HIS A 284 -6.50 5.31 -4.61
CA HIS A 284 -6.60 5.32 -6.06
C HIS A 284 -7.43 6.50 -6.59
N VAL A 285 -7.77 7.45 -5.72
CA VAL A 285 -8.45 8.70 -6.05
C VAL A 285 -7.42 9.84 -6.11
N ASP A 286 -7.76 10.95 -6.76
CA ASP A 286 -6.90 12.13 -6.85
C ASP A 286 -6.53 12.68 -5.45
N TYR A 287 -5.22 12.65 -5.16
CA TYR A 287 -4.66 13.07 -3.88
C TYR A 287 -4.99 14.53 -3.54
N PHE A 288 -4.85 15.44 -4.50
CA PHE A 288 -5.03 16.88 -4.24
C PHE A 288 -6.49 17.21 -4.00
N LYS A 289 -7.39 16.56 -4.73
CA LYS A 289 -8.83 16.66 -4.49
C LYS A 289 -9.18 16.20 -3.08
N MET A 290 -8.74 15.00 -2.68
CA MET A 290 -9.02 14.47 -1.34
C MET A 290 -8.44 15.35 -0.23
N ARG A 291 -7.21 15.85 -0.42
CA ARG A 291 -6.59 16.79 0.53
C ARG A 291 -7.40 18.08 0.67
N ALA A 292 -7.84 18.66 -0.44
CA ALA A 292 -8.62 19.90 -0.43
C ALA A 292 -9.98 19.71 0.27
N GLU A 293 -10.67 18.59 -0.02
CA GLU A 293 -11.95 18.25 0.59
C GLU A 293 -11.80 17.98 2.11
N PHE A 294 -10.73 17.29 2.51
CA PHE A 294 -10.41 17.09 3.93
C PHE A 294 -10.16 18.44 4.63
N GLN A 295 -9.32 19.30 4.06
CA GLN A 295 -9.02 20.62 4.64
C GLN A 295 -10.26 21.50 4.77
N ALA A 296 -11.16 21.48 3.77
CA ALA A 296 -12.42 22.20 3.82
C ALA A 296 -13.33 21.67 4.95
N THR A 297 -13.38 20.36 5.14
CA THR A 297 -14.16 19.70 6.20
C THR A 297 -13.64 20.06 7.59
N GLN A 298 -12.32 20.03 7.79
CA GLN A 298 -11.70 20.44 9.06
C GLN A 298 -11.97 21.92 9.37
N LYS A 299 -11.84 22.80 8.38
CA LYS A 299 -12.13 24.23 8.55
C LYS A 299 -13.59 24.48 8.96
N LYS A 300 -14.54 23.74 8.36
CA LYS A 300 -15.96 23.83 8.71
C LYS A 300 -16.23 23.34 10.14
N LYS A 301 -15.61 22.22 10.56
CA LYS A 301 -15.73 21.68 11.92
C LYS A 301 -15.16 22.66 12.96
N GLN A 302 -14.01 23.27 12.68
CA GLN A 302 -13.39 24.26 13.55
C GLN A 302 -14.24 25.53 13.68
N ALA A 303 -14.81 26.02 12.58
CA ALA A 303 -15.71 27.18 12.61
C ALA A 303 -16.99 26.90 13.43
N LEU A 304 -17.55 25.69 13.31
CA LEU A 304 -18.73 25.28 14.08
C LEU A 304 -18.44 25.18 15.58
N LEU A 305 -17.29 24.60 15.95
CA LEU A 305 -16.82 24.53 17.34
C LEU A 305 -16.62 25.93 17.93
N ALA A 306 -15.90 26.81 17.20
CA ALA A 306 -15.68 28.19 17.64
C ALA A 306 -17.00 28.96 17.81
N SER A 307 -17.97 28.77 16.91
CA SER A 307 -19.30 29.39 17.04
C SER A 307 -20.07 28.87 18.24
N ARG A 308 -19.98 27.57 18.54
CA ARG A 308 -20.63 26.96 19.70
C ARG A 308 -20.01 27.47 21.00
N ASP A 309 -18.69 27.53 21.07
CA ASP A 309 -17.97 27.99 22.25
C ASP A 309 -18.22 29.49 22.49
N ALA A 310 -18.30 30.30 21.43
CA ALA A 310 -18.73 31.70 21.51
C ALA A 310 -20.17 31.85 22.02
N ALA A 311 -21.11 31.00 21.57
CA ALA A 311 -22.49 31.01 22.05
C ALA A 311 -22.59 30.58 23.54
N ALA A 312 -21.80 29.58 23.95
CA ALA A 312 -21.72 29.15 25.35
C ALA A 312 -21.15 30.25 26.26
N ALA A 313 -20.12 30.97 25.80
CA ALA A 313 -19.53 32.09 26.55
C ALA A 313 -20.47 33.32 26.65
N ALA A 314 -21.39 33.49 25.69
CA ALA A 314 -22.35 34.60 25.68
C ALA A 314 -23.62 34.36 26.53
N THR A 315 -23.81 33.17 27.10
CA THR A 315 -24.97 32.85 27.96
C THR A 315 -24.64 33.21 29.41
N PRO A 316 -25.32 34.19 30.06
CA PRO A 316 -25.01 34.56 31.44
C PRO A 316 -25.41 33.44 32.40
N ALA A 317 -24.58 33.17 33.42
CA ALA A 317 -24.95 32.27 34.51
C ALA A 317 -26.23 32.76 35.18
N SER A 318 -27.29 31.94 35.19
CA SER A 318 -28.53 32.26 35.89
C SER A 318 -28.24 32.43 37.38
N THR A 319 -28.47 33.62 37.91
CA THR A 319 -28.38 33.93 39.33
C THR A 319 -29.24 32.94 40.14
N PRO A 320 -28.74 32.30 41.21
CA PRO A 320 -29.57 31.44 42.04
C PRO A 320 -30.66 32.30 42.68
N ALA A 321 -31.93 31.91 42.50
CA ALA A 321 -33.04 32.59 43.15
C ALA A 321 -32.93 32.40 44.68
N THR A 322 -32.66 33.49 45.39
CA THR A 322 -32.72 33.53 46.85
C THR A 322 -34.17 33.27 47.27
N VAL A 323 -34.45 32.09 47.83
CA VAL A 323 -35.72 31.80 48.49
C VAL A 323 -35.75 32.57 49.80
N VAL A 324 -36.50 33.67 49.84
CA VAL A 324 -36.83 34.39 51.07
C VAL A 324 -37.92 33.59 51.79
N VAL A 325 -37.55 32.92 52.87
CA VAL A 325 -38.50 32.33 53.83
C VAL A 325 -38.98 33.48 54.73
N GLN A 326 -40.26 33.86 54.60
CA GLN A 326 -40.91 34.74 55.56
C GLN A 326 -41.33 33.94 56.80
N ALA A 327 -41.11 34.57 57.97
CA ALA A 327 -41.29 34.03 59.32
C ALA A 327 -42.74 33.78 59.72
#